data_AF-A0A3M1NPB1-F1
#
_entry.id   AF-A0A3M1NPB1-F1
#
_cell.length_a   1.000
_cell.length_b   1.000
_cell.length_c   1.000
_cell.angle_alpha   90.00
_cell.angle_beta   90.00
_cell.angle_gamma   90.00
#
_symmetry.space_group_name_H-M   'P 1'
#
loop_
_entity.id
_entity.type
_entity.pdbx_description
1 polymer ?
#
loop_
_entity_poly.entity_id
_entity_poly.type
_entity_poly.pdbx_seq_one_letter_code
_entity_poly.pdbx_strand_id
1 'polypeptide(L)'
;MTLYEHTPSHDEILDFIDDSIRQLSEAGHEACFILLGPDAYETFRHALAERLGREPRRFETYNYLPVVLDPFRGHAVCVVPGARAQAEGVQAYRLS
;
A
#
# COMPACT_ATOMS: atom_id res chain seq x y z
N MET A 1 1.46 -8.01 -14.48
CA MET A 1 0.97 -8.08 -13.09
C MET A 1 -0.02 -6.95 -12.91
N THR A 2 -1.27 -7.24 -12.57
CA THR A 2 -2.31 -6.23 -12.38
C THR A 2 -2.13 -5.63 -10.99
N LEU A 3 -1.91 -4.31 -10.88
CA LEU A 3 -2.01 -3.62 -9.59
C LEU A 3 -3.48 -3.70 -9.16
N TYR A 4 -3.79 -4.49 -8.14
CA TYR A 4 -5.15 -4.56 -7.60
C TYR A 4 -5.38 -3.32 -6.72
N GLU A 5 -5.99 -2.29 -7.30
CA GLU A 5 -6.50 -1.15 -6.56
C GLU A 5 -7.70 -1.60 -5.73
N HIS A 6 -7.62 -1.40 -4.41
CA HIS A 6 -8.68 -1.76 -3.48
C HIS A 6 -9.03 -0.57 -2.59
N THR A 7 -10.30 -0.49 -2.20
CA THR A 7 -10.83 0.56 -1.30
C THR A 7 -11.32 -0.08 -0.01
N PRO A 8 -10.41 -0.48 0.90
CA PRO A 8 -10.77 -1.15 2.15
C PRO A 8 -11.48 -0.20 3.12
N SER A 9 -12.36 -0.74 3.96
CA SER A 9 -12.97 0.00 5.06
C SER A 9 -11.98 0.20 6.23
N HIS A 10 -12.41 0.95 7.25
CA HIS A 10 -11.61 1.20 8.48
C HIS A 10 -11.17 -0.09 9.16
N ASP A 11 -12.06 -1.07 9.27
CA ASP A 11 -11.78 -2.33 9.95
C ASP A 11 -10.86 -3.24 9.13
N GLU A 12 -10.77 -3.02 7.82
CA GLU A 12 -10.10 -3.91 6.87
C GLU A 12 -8.75 -3.38 6.38
N ILE A 13 -8.50 -2.06 6.48
CA ILE A 13 -7.35 -1.44 5.79
C ILE A 13 -5.99 -1.96 6.27
N LEU A 14 -5.85 -2.25 7.56
CA LEU A 14 -4.59 -2.78 8.11
C LEU A 14 -4.39 -4.23 7.70
N ASP A 15 -5.45 -5.04 7.79
CA ASP A 15 -5.43 -6.45 7.40
C ASP A 15 -5.14 -6.59 5.90
N PHE A 16 -5.75 -5.74 5.06
CA PHE A 16 -5.46 -5.69 3.63
C PHE A 16 -3.98 -5.40 3.34
N ILE A 17 -3.38 -4.43 4.05
CA ILE A 17 -1.96 -4.09 3.89
C ILE A 17 -1.09 -5.27 4.35
N ASP A 18 -1.37 -5.84 5.53
CA ASP A 18 -0.62 -6.96 6.10
C ASP A 18 -0.69 -8.20 5.18
N ASP A 19 -1.88 -8.53 4.65
CA ASP A 19 -2.08 -9.62 3.70
C ASP A 19 -1.38 -9.36 2.37
N SER A 20 -1.42 -8.13 1.85
CA SER A 20 -0.73 -7.79 0.60
C SER A 20 0.78 -7.93 0.74
N ILE A 21 1.37 -7.50 1.87
CA ILE A 21 2.79 -7.68 2.16
C ILE A 21 3.13 -9.17 2.25
N ARG A 22 2.30 -9.96 2.94
CA ARG A 22 2.47 -11.41 3.07
C ARG A 22 2.42 -12.11 1.71
N GLN A 23 1.43 -11.79 0.87
CA GLN A 23 1.30 -12.36 -0.48
C GLN A 23 2.50 -12.04 -1.37
N LEU A 24 3.03 -10.81 -1.30
CA LEU A 24 4.25 -10.45 -2.02
C LEU A 24 5.44 -11.30 -1.54
N SER A 25 5.60 -11.45 -0.23
CA SER A 25 6.66 -12.28 0.34
C SER A 25 6.54 -13.76 -0.06
N GLU A 26 5.33 -14.32 -0.03
CA GLU A 26 5.03 -15.69 -0.47
C GLU A 26 5.33 -15.88 -1.97
N ALA A 27 5.16 -14.84 -2.78
CA ALA A 27 5.54 -14.81 -4.20
C ALA A 27 7.05 -14.58 -4.44
N GLY A 28 7.86 -14.45 -3.39
CA GLY A 28 9.30 -14.19 -3.50
C GLY A 28 9.64 -12.74 -3.84
N HIS A 29 8.72 -11.81 -3.58
CA HIS A 29 8.88 -10.38 -3.82
C HIS A 29 8.93 -9.59 -2.51
N GLU A 30 9.76 -8.55 -2.48
CA GLU A 30 9.79 -7.61 -1.37
C GLU A 30 8.81 -6.47 -1.62
N ALA A 31 8.04 -6.08 -0.61
CA ALA A 31 7.24 -4.85 -0.66
C ALA A 31 8.17 -3.64 -0.46
N CYS A 32 8.01 -2.59 -1.27
CA CYS A 32 8.85 -1.38 -1.15
C CYS A 32 8.09 -0.18 -0.60
N PHE A 33 6.82 0.00 -0.99
CA PHE A 33 6.02 1.16 -0.62
C PHE A 33 4.56 0.77 -0.41
N ILE A 34 3.89 1.48 0.48
CA ILE A 34 2.44 1.46 0.59
C ILE A 34 1.94 2.79 0.00
N LEU A 35 1.23 2.72 -1.12
CA LEU A 35 0.57 3.87 -1.75
C LEU A 35 -0.85 3.99 -1.19
N LEU A 36 -1.20 5.18 -0.72
CA LEU A 36 -2.53 5.51 -0.21
C LEU A 36 -3.05 6.76 -0.91
N GLY A 37 -4.31 6.72 -1.36
CA GLY A 37 -5.03 7.93 -1.68
C GLY A 37 -5.32 8.78 -0.42
N PRO A 38 -5.69 10.06 -0.56
CA PRO A 38 -5.89 10.95 0.58
C PRO A 38 -6.92 10.43 1.58
N ASP A 39 -8.07 9.95 1.08
CA ASP A 39 -9.14 9.43 1.94
C ASP A 39 -8.76 8.09 2.56
N ALA A 40 -8.04 7.24 1.80
CA ALA A 40 -7.53 5.98 2.30
C ALA A 40 -6.49 6.19 3.43
N TYR A 41 -5.65 7.22 3.32
CA TYR A 41 -4.70 7.58 4.35
C TYR A 41 -5.39 8.07 5.63
N GLU A 42 -6.49 8.81 5.50
CA GLU A 42 -7.31 9.21 6.63
C GLU A 42 -7.90 7.98 7.35
N THR A 43 -8.47 7.04 6.61
CA THR A 43 -8.92 5.75 7.16
C THR A 43 -7.79 4.99 7.84
N PHE A 44 -6.64 4.88 7.18
CA PHE A 44 -5.45 4.19 7.68
C PHE A 44 -4.93 4.81 9.00
N ARG A 45 -4.78 6.14 9.07
CA ARG A 45 -4.25 6.80 10.27
C ARG A 45 -5.18 6.62 11.47
N HIS A 46 -6.49 6.52 11.24
CA HIS A 46 -7.49 6.28 12.29
C HIS A 46 -7.41 4.83 12.78
N ALA A 47 -7.45 3.85 11.87
CA ALA A 47 -7.34 2.44 12.20
C ALA A 47 -6.03 2.12 12.94
N LEU A 48 -4.91 2.69 12.49
CA LEU A 48 -3.62 2.50 13.14
C LEU A 48 -3.55 3.14 14.52
N ALA A 49 -4.15 4.32 14.72
CA ALA A 49 -4.20 4.94 16.03
C ALA A 49 -5.00 4.10 17.02
N GLU A 50 -6.15 3.57 16.58
CA GLU A 50 -6.99 2.69 17.37
C GLU A 50 -6.23 1.42 17.78
N ARG A 51 -5.56 0.76 16.82
CA ARG A 51 -4.72 -0.42 17.11
C ARG A 51 -3.61 -0.13 18.12
N LEU A 52 -3.09 1.09 18.13
CA LEU A 52 -2.05 1.55 19.06
C LEU A 52 -2.60 2.12 20.37
N GLY A 53 -3.92 2.18 20.56
CA GLY A 53 -4.56 2.76 21.74
C GLY A 53 -4.25 4.25 21.95
N ARG A 54 -4.15 5.03 20.86
CA ARG A 54 -3.74 6.45 20.91
C ARG A 54 -4.49 7.32 19.91
N GLU A 55 -4.32 8.64 20.03
CA GLU A 55 -4.88 9.58 19.05
C GLU A 55 -4.21 9.46 17.66
N PRO A 56 -4.99 9.63 16.58
CA PRO A 56 -4.46 9.65 15.22
C PRO A 56 -3.39 10.71 15.02
N ARG A 57 -2.30 10.33 14.37
CA ARG A 57 -1.19 11.22 13.98
C ARG A 57 -0.85 11.02 12.51
N ARG A 58 0.12 11.78 12.02
CA ARG A 58 0.75 11.49 10.73
C ARG A 58 1.68 10.29 10.89
N PHE A 59 1.52 9.31 10.01
CA PHE A 59 2.31 8.09 9.98
C PHE A 59 2.98 8.01 8.62
N GLU A 60 4.30 8.12 8.63
CA GLU A 60 5.11 8.06 7.40
C GLU A 60 5.54 6.62 7.08
N THR A 61 5.34 5.70 8.02
CA THR A 61 5.73 4.29 7.89
C THR A 61 4.73 3.34 8.54
N TYR A 62 4.68 2.12 8.02
CA TYR A 62 3.97 0.98 8.59
C TYR A 62 4.77 -0.30 8.32
N ASN A 63 5.04 -1.11 9.35
CA ASN A 63 5.91 -2.29 9.25
C ASN A 63 7.25 -2.02 8.51
N TYR A 64 7.90 -0.90 8.84
CA TYR A 64 9.14 -0.43 8.21
C TYR A 64 9.03 -0.05 6.72
N LEU A 65 7.85 -0.19 6.11
CA LEU A 65 7.59 0.28 4.75
C LEU A 65 7.17 1.76 4.77
N PRO A 66 7.73 2.60 3.88
CA PRO A 66 7.25 3.96 3.70
C PRO A 66 5.81 3.99 3.19
N VAL A 67 5.02 4.87 3.81
CA VAL A 67 3.66 5.21 3.38
C VAL A 67 3.74 6.46 2.51
N VAL A 68 3.26 6.36 1.28
CA VAL A 68 3.30 7.43 0.28
C VAL A 68 1.87 7.84 -0.08
N LEU A 69 1.60 9.14 0.04
CA LEU A 69 0.33 9.73 -0.38
C LEU A 69 0.34 9.96 -1.89
N ASP A 70 -0.60 9.34 -2.59
CA ASP A 70 -0.88 9.58 -4.01
C ASP A 70 -2.17 10.43 -4.14
N PRO A 71 -2.07 11.72 -4.49
CA PRO A 71 -3.22 12.63 -4.48
C PRO A 71 -4.31 12.26 -5.50
N PHE A 72 -4.02 11.38 -6.46
CA PHE A 72 -4.96 11.02 -7.53
C PHE A 72 -5.74 9.73 -7.24
N ARG A 73 -5.48 9.06 -6.11
CA ARG A 73 -6.03 7.72 -5.80
C ARG A 73 -7.25 7.70 -4.87
N GLY A 74 -7.69 8.83 -4.34
CA GLY A 74 -8.91 8.91 -3.50
C GLY A 74 -8.92 7.92 -2.32
N HIS A 75 -9.79 6.91 -2.38
CA HIS A 75 -9.92 5.86 -1.36
C HIS A 75 -9.02 4.63 -1.58
N ALA A 76 -8.22 4.60 -2.65
CA ALA A 76 -7.49 3.40 -3.02
C ALA A 76 -6.21 3.19 -2.19
N VAL A 77 -5.91 1.92 -1.92
CA VAL A 77 -4.70 1.43 -1.25
C VAL A 77 -3.98 0.44 -2.16
N CYS A 78 -2.65 0.50 -2.20
CA CYS A 78 -1.83 -0.45 -2.92
C CYS A 78 -0.50 -0.70 -2.21
N VAL A 79 -0.07 -1.97 -2.12
CA VAL A 79 1.29 -2.34 -1.71
C VAL A 79 2.11 -2.64 -2.96
N VAL A 80 3.18 -1.87 -3.15
CA VAL A 80 3.99 -1.91 -4.37
C VAL A 80 5.16 -2.88 -4.17
N PRO A 81 5.33 -3.89 -5.04
CA PRO A 81 6.48 -4.77 -4.99
C PRO A 81 7.74 -4.07 -5.52
N GLY A 82 8.91 -4.56 -5.11
CA GLY A 82 10.19 -4.04 -5.54
C GLY A 82 10.44 -4.20 -7.04
N ALA A 83 11.34 -3.36 -7.57
CA ALA A 83 11.58 -3.23 -9.00
C ALA A 83 11.94 -4.55 -9.71
N ARG A 84 12.59 -5.48 -9.00
CA ARG A 84 12.93 -6.80 -9.55
C ARG A 84 11.70 -7.65 -9.89
N ALA A 85 10.61 -7.50 -9.15
CA ALA A 85 9.34 -8.18 -9.40
C ALA A 85 8.58 -7.58 -10.59
N GLN A 86 8.73 -6.27 -10.83
CA GLN A 86 8.07 -5.56 -11.93
C GLN A 86 8.79 -5.76 -13.28
N ALA A 87 10.11 -5.93 -13.26
CA ALA A 87 10.92 -6.08 -14.49
C ALA A 87 10.58 -7.34 -15.32
N GLU A 88 10.08 -8.40 -14.69
CA GLU A 88 9.73 -9.66 -15.37
C GLU A 88 8.46 -9.55 -16.23
N GLY A 89 7.69 -8.46 -16.12
CA GLY A 89 6.41 -8.29 -16.83
C GLY A 89 6.27 -7.01 -17.68
N VAL A 90 7.29 -6.15 -17.75
CA VAL A 90 7.21 -4.86 -18.46
C VAL A 90 7.82 -4.98 -19.85
N GLN A 91 6.99 -5.01 -20.89
CA GLN A 91 7.44 -4.68 -22.24
C GLN A 91 7.59 -3.16 -22.35
N ALA A 92 8.83 -2.69 -22.49
CA ALA A 92 9.09 -1.29 -22.78
C ALA A 92 8.48 -0.91 -24.13
N TYR A 93 7.41 -0.11 -24.12
CA TYR A 93 6.92 0.53 -25.33
C TYR A 93 7.95 1.59 -25.77
N ARG A 94 8.61 1.37 -26.91
CA ARG A 94 9.32 2.43 -27.63
C ARG A 94 8.28 3.25 -28.39
N LEU A 95 8.15 4.52 -28.03
CA LEU A 95 7.59 5.52 -28.93
C LEU A 95 8.68 5.86 -29.95
N SER A 96 8.49 5.36 -31.17
CA SER A 96 9.20 5.79 -32.38
C SER A 96 8.53 7.02 -32.97
#